data_AF-A0A9D2GN58-F1
#
_entry.id   AF-A0A9D2GN58-F1
#
_cell.length_a   1.000
_cell.length_b   1.000
_cell.length_c   1.000
_cell.angle_alpha   90.00
_cell.angle_beta   90.00
_cell.angle_gamma   90.00
#
_symmetry.space_group_name_H-M   'P 1'
#
loop_
_entity.id
_entity.type
_entity.pdbx_description
1 polymer ?
#
loop_
_entity_poly.entity_id
_entity_poly.type
_entity_poly.pdbx_seq_one_letter_code
_entity_poly.pdbx_strand_id
1 'polypeptide(L)'
;MKKFVAMAVALCLIAVSCVLFAVSSGGDYTGVDLAKKDGKDTVYPGETVEMQLVASGTANQKIAGFMYDISIDTSLALDFEKAPVTEGGDVLDADNVGTSLLDDGWSQFLTLVDDTRLNYMAVLMDTTGYAADGPLMDFSFTVPENAEIGDEIVLQLVNAGGPASADSAIEPKERADEGKVVQTLTLTVAEQSASFEKGDLNKDNAVDITDVMALCRVLARQASGGQPSDEERELGDINGDEAIDIQDVMGLCRILARRSSV
;
A
#
# COMPACT_ATOMS: atom_id res chain seq x y z
N MET A 1 -40.34 -17.78 8.32
CA MET A 1 -38.99 -18.36 8.14
C MET A 1 -38.20 -17.60 7.06
N LYS A 2 -38.01 -16.27 7.20
CA LYS A 2 -37.21 -15.44 6.27
C LYS A 2 -36.41 -14.32 6.99
N LYS A 3 -36.28 -14.39 8.31
CA LYS A 3 -35.60 -13.35 9.13
C LYS A 3 -34.34 -13.85 9.85
N PHE A 4 -33.83 -15.04 9.52
CA PHE A 4 -32.67 -15.63 10.21
C PHE A 4 -31.38 -15.69 9.37
N VAL A 5 -31.39 -15.23 8.11
CA VAL A 5 -30.21 -15.28 7.24
C VAL A 5 -29.42 -13.96 7.21
N ALA A 6 -30.04 -12.83 7.58
CA ALA A 6 -29.38 -11.52 7.54
C ALA A 6 -28.43 -11.24 8.72
N MET A 7 -28.41 -12.10 9.75
CA MET A 7 -27.60 -11.88 10.96
C MET A 7 -26.30 -12.71 10.99
N ALA A 8 -26.08 -13.58 9.99
CA ALA A 8 -24.87 -14.40 9.89
C ALA A 8 -23.77 -13.78 9.01
N VAL A 9 -24.11 -12.78 8.18
CA VAL A 9 -23.13 -12.11 7.29
C VAL A 9 -22.46 -10.91 7.98
N ALA A 10 -23.10 -10.30 8.97
CA ALA A 10 -22.54 -9.19 9.74
C ALA A 10 -21.54 -9.61 10.84
N LEU A 11 -21.41 -10.91 11.14
CA LEU A 11 -20.48 -11.42 12.16
C LEU A 11 -19.19 -12.01 11.57
N CYS A 12 -19.08 -12.09 10.24
CA CYS A 12 -17.89 -12.58 9.56
C CYS A 12 -16.96 -11.45 9.06
N LEU A 13 -17.39 -10.19 9.18
CA LEU A 13 -16.69 -8.99 8.68
C LEU A 13 -15.94 -8.20 9.78
N ILE A 14 -15.81 -8.75 11.00
CA ILE A 14 -15.06 -8.14 12.11
C ILE A 14 -13.89 -9.05 12.57
N ALA A 15 -13.55 -10.08 11.80
CA ALA A 15 -12.50 -11.04 12.17
C ALA A 15 -11.21 -10.96 11.33
N VAL A 16 -11.07 -9.98 10.42
CA VAL A 16 -9.84 -9.78 9.61
C VAL A 16 -9.30 -8.36 9.79
N SER A 17 -9.23 -7.91 11.04
CA SER A 17 -8.53 -6.68 11.43
C SER A 17 -8.03 -6.86 12.86
N CYS A 18 -7.02 -7.72 13.00
CA CYS A 18 -6.10 -7.80 14.15
C CYS A 18 -5.18 -9.00 13.90
N VAL A 19 -4.15 -8.83 13.08
CA VAL A 19 -2.94 -9.64 13.29
C VAL A 19 -2.35 -9.13 14.61
N LEU A 20 -2.70 -9.84 15.68
CA LEU A 20 -2.10 -9.70 16.99
C LEU A 20 -0.59 -9.96 16.85
N PHE A 21 0.23 -8.94 17.03
CA PHE A 21 1.65 -9.12 17.33
C PHE A 21 1.76 -9.81 18.69
N ALA A 22 1.97 -11.13 18.68
CA ALA A 22 2.28 -11.88 19.87
C ALA A 22 3.74 -11.61 20.27
N VAL A 23 3.91 -10.90 21.39
CA VAL A 23 5.20 -10.74 22.08
C VAL A 23 5.59 -12.09 22.71
N SER A 24 6.66 -12.70 22.18
CA SER A 24 7.38 -13.81 22.81
C SER A 24 8.80 -13.35 23.12
N SER A 25 9.17 -13.32 24.40
CA SER A 25 10.44 -12.79 24.92
C SER A 25 11.59 -13.82 24.82
N GLY A 26 11.88 -14.19 23.58
CA GLY A 26 13.00 -15.02 23.14
C GLY A 26 12.83 -15.14 21.64
N GLY A 27 13.42 -14.20 20.88
CA GLY A 27 13.00 -13.85 19.53
C GLY A 27 13.04 -15.02 18.55
N ASP A 28 11.91 -15.73 18.46
CA ASP A 28 11.64 -16.64 17.36
C ASP A 28 11.59 -15.77 16.10
N TYR A 29 12.41 -16.12 15.11
CA TYR A 29 12.31 -15.53 13.78
C TYR A 29 10.86 -15.65 13.30
N THR A 30 10.21 -14.52 13.04
CA THR A 30 8.79 -14.49 12.64
C THR A 30 8.61 -14.46 11.13
N GLY A 31 9.65 -14.13 10.37
CA GLY A 31 9.66 -14.27 8.91
C GLY A 31 10.05 -12.99 8.17
N VAL A 32 9.78 -13.01 6.87
CA VAL A 32 9.69 -11.82 6.04
C VAL A 32 8.22 -11.61 5.69
N ASP A 33 7.73 -10.39 5.89
CA ASP A 33 6.37 -9.97 5.58
C ASP A 33 6.39 -9.02 4.38
N LEU A 34 5.44 -9.21 3.46
CA LEU A 34 5.08 -8.31 2.36
C LEU A 34 3.85 -7.50 2.76
N ALA A 35 3.91 -6.18 2.59
CA ALA A 35 2.80 -5.28 2.89
C ALA A 35 2.81 -4.04 1.97
N LYS A 36 1.63 -3.43 1.77
CA LYS A 36 1.52 -2.07 1.22
C LYS A 36 2.01 -1.07 2.26
N LYS A 37 2.81 -0.07 1.88
CA LYS A 37 3.41 0.89 2.84
C LYS A 37 2.39 1.71 3.63
N ASP A 38 1.23 1.99 3.05
CA ASP A 38 0.16 2.73 3.72
C ASP A 38 -0.67 1.84 4.67
N GLY A 39 -0.41 0.53 4.71
CA GLY A 39 -1.10 -0.46 5.52
C GLY A 39 -2.53 -0.77 5.08
N LYS A 40 -2.95 -0.35 3.87
CA LYS A 40 -4.29 -0.60 3.33
C LYS A 40 -4.27 -1.74 2.32
N ASP A 41 -5.39 -2.47 2.26
CA ASP A 41 -5.59 -3.57 1.31
C ASP A 41 -6.39 -3.14 0.06
N THR A 42 -6.58 -1.82 -0.11
CA THR A 42 -7.32 -1.24 -1.23
C THR A 42 -6.39 -0.49 -2.17
N VAL A 43 -6.67 -0.62 -3.46
CA VAL A 43 -5.97 0.09 -4.54
C VAL A 43 -6.96 0.69 -5.54
N TYR A 44 -6.50 1.64 -6.35
CA TYR A 44 -7.33 2.34 -7.34
C TYR A 44 -6.76 2.20 -8.76
N PRO A 45 -7.58 2.21 -9.82
CA PRO A 45 -7.09 2.26 -11.19
C PRO A 45 -6.16 3.46 -11.41
N GLY A 46 -4.99 3.22 -12.01
CA GLY A 46 -3.95 4.23 -12.22
C GLY A 46 -3.11 4.58 -10.97
N GLU A 47 -3.39 4.01 -9.80
CA GLU A 47 -2.58 4.23 -8.60
C GLU A 47 -1.21 3.55 -8.73
N THR A 48 -0.14 4.28 -8.41
CA THR A 48 1.15 3.67 -8.10
C THR A 48 1.15 3.18 -6.66
N VAL A 49 1.23 1.86 -6.50
CA VAL A 49 1.17 1.16 -5.22
C VAL A 49 2.58 0.94 -4.71
N GLU A 50 2.88 1.50 -3.53
CA GLU A 50 4.16 1.32 -2.84
C GLU A 50 4.10 0.11 -1.90
N MET A 51 4.99 -0.84 -2.13
CA MET A 51 5.11 -2.09 -1.39
C MET A 51 6.42 -2.13 -0.61
N GLN A 52 6.42 -2.92 0.47
CA GLN A 52 7.59 -3.14 1.31
C GLN A 52 7.69 -4.58 1.78
N LEU A 53 8.90 -5.12 1.73
CA LEU A 53 9.30 -6.31 2.45
C LEU A 53 9.89 -5.91 3.81
N VAL A 54 9.44 -6.52 4.89
CA VAL A 54 9.89 -6.26 6.25
C VAL A 54 10.37 -7.57 6.88
N ALA A 55 11.59 -7.58 7.40
CA ALA A 55 12.08 -8.65 8.24
C ALA A 55 11.64 -8.42 9.69
N SER A 56 11.11 -9.47 10.32
CA SER A 56 10.69 -9.44 11.73
C SER A 56 11.27 -10.65 12.49
N GLY A 57 11.62 -10.44 13.77
CA GLY A 57 12.18 -11.51 14.63
C GLY A 57 13.62 -11.90 14.28
N THR A 58 14.32 -11.09 13.48
CA THR A 58 15.73 -11.26 13.10
C THR A 58 16.71 -10.63 14.07
N ALA A 59 16.22 -9.80 15.01
CA ALA A 59 17.07 -9.10 15.96
C ALA A 59 18.00 -10.07 16.73
N ASN A 60 19.32 -9.87 16.58
CA ASN A 60 20.39 -10.69 17.16
C ASN A 60 20.51 -12.11 16.59
N GLN A 61 19.93 -12.38 15.42
CA GLN A 61 20.13 -13.63 14.68
C GLN A 61 21.31 -13.47 13.68
N LYS A 62 22.09 -14.54 13.50
CA LYS A 62 23.13 -14.61 12.46
C LYS A 62 22.53 -15.14 11.15
N ILE A 63 21.99 -14.23 10.34
CA ILE A 63 21.38 -14.56 9.05
C ILE A 63 22.36 -14.15 7.95
N ALA A 64 22.74 -15.08 7.06
CA ALA A 64 23.68 -14.83 5.97
C ALA A 64 22.98 -14.46 4.65
N GLY A 65 21.67 -14.63 4.55
CA GLY A 65 20.90 -14.24 3.38
C GLY A 65 19.43 -14.55 3.52
N PHE A 66 18.61 -13.95 2.67
CA PHE A 66 17.20 -14.21 2.45
C PHE A 66 16.98 -14.45 0.95
N MET A 67 16.21 -15.47 0.59
CA MET A 67 15.86 -15.77 -0.81
C MET A 67 14.36 -15.99 -0.92
N TYR A 68 13.68 -15.07 -1.60
CA TYR A 68 12.23 -15.09 -1.75
C TYR A 68 11.82 -14.76 -3.17
N ASP A 69 10.89 -15.54 -3.71
CA ASP A 69 10.21 -15.21 -4.95
C ASP A 69 8.92 -14.46 -4.61
N ILE A 70 8.69 -13.32 -5.24
CA ILE A 70 7.40 -12.62 -5.21
C ILE A 70 6.69 -12.94 -6.50
N SER A 71 5.67 -13.80 -6.42
CA SER A 71 4.78 -14.05 -7.55
C SER A 71 3.59 -13.13 -7.43
N ILE A 72 3.25 -12.43 -8.52
CA ILE A 72 1.99 -11.69 -8.59
C ILE A 72 1.06 -12.46 -9.51
N ASP A 73 0.01 -13.03 -8.93
CA ASP A 73 -1.07 -13.65 -9.68
C ASP A 73 -2.14 -12.59 -9.90
N THR A 74 -2.17 -12.04 -11.12
CA THR A 74 -3.23 -11.16 -11.54
C THR A 74 -3.49 -11.31 -13.03
N SER A 75 -4.75 -11.16 -13.43
CA SER A 75 -5.13 -11.02 -14.84
C SER A 75 -4.79 -9.63 -15.40
N LEU A 76 -4.28 -8.73 -14.56
CA LEU A 76 -3.95 -7.35 -14.91
C LEU A 76 -2.48 -7.23 -15.35
N ALA A 77 -2.23 -6.50 -16.43
CA ALA A 77 -0.87 -6.18 -16.84
C ALA A 77 -0.31 -5.08 -15.94
N LEU A 78 0.38 -5.44 -14.87
CA LEU A 78 1.00 -4.47 -13.96
C LEU A 78 2.24 -3.86 -14.61
N ASP A 79 2.40 -2.55 -14.47
CA ASP A 79 3.63 -1.86 -14.86
C ASP A 79 4.49 -1.69 -13.61
N PHE A 80 5.62 -2.40 -13.55
CA PHE A 80 6.57 -2.24 -12.46
C PHE A 80 7.46 -1.05 -12.74
N GLU A 81 7.41 -0.06 -11.86
CA GLU A 81 8.36 1.04 -11.96
C GLU A 81 9.74 0.49 -11.57
N LYS A 82 10.70 0.62 -12.48
CA LYS A 82 12.07 0.14 -12.24
C LYS A 82 12.59 0.79 -10.96
N ALA A 83 12.85 -0.02 -9.93
CA ALA A 83 13.31 0.51 -8.66
C ALA A 83 14.58 1.35 -8.90
N PRO A 84 14.70 2.53 -8.26
CA PRO A 84 15.93 3.30 -8.36
C PRO A 84 17.07 2.48 -7.78
N VAL A 85 17.99 2.06 -8.66
CA VAL A 85 19.28 1.49 -8.27
C VAL A 85 19.99 2.56 -7.45
N THR A 86 20.02 2.40 -6.14
CA THR A 86 20.83 3.28 -5.28
C THR A 86 22.29 3.09 -5.69
N GLU A 87 22.98 4.21 -5.95
CA GLU A 87 24.29 4.28 -6.61
C GLU A 87 25.29 3.25 -6.06
N GLY A 88 25.54 2.19 -6.83
CA GLY A 88 26.31 1.04 -6.38
C GLY A 88 26.78 0.11 -7.49
N GLY A 89 27.29 0.66 -8.60
CA GLY A 89 28.17 -0.06 -9.54
C GLY A 89 27.50 -0.60 -10.81
N ASP A 90 28.11 -0.26 -11.95
CA ASP A 90 27.81 -0.76 -13.30
C ASP A 90 28.08 -2.27 -13.43
N VAL A 91 27.20 -3.12 -12.90
CA VAL A 91 27.17 -4.54 -13.24
C VAL A 91 25.71 -5.00 -13.24
N LEU A 92 25.05 -4.95 -14.40
CA LEU A 92 24.09 -5.93 -14.97
C LEU A 92 23.06 -5.27 -15.92
N ASP A 93 22.63 -6.07 -16.90
CA ASP A 93 21.90 -5.73 -18.14
C ASP A 93 20.44 -5.27 -17.94
N ALA A 94 19.77 -4.90 -19.04
CA ALA A 94 18.47 -4.22 -19.13
C ALA A 94 17.28 -4.86 -18.36
N ASP A 95 17.37 -6.14 -18.00
CA ASP A 95 16.30 -6.92 -17.33
C ASP A 95 16.36 -6.89 -15.80
N ASN A 96 17.36 -6.22 -15.21
CA ASN A 96 17.49 -6.10 -13.76
C ASN A 96 16.76 -4.88 -13.21
N VAL A 97 15.99 -5.09 -12.13
CA VAL A 97 15.21 -4.05 -11.46
C VAL A 97 16.01 -3.34 -10.35
N GLY A 98 17.13 -3.93 -9.89
CA GLY A 98 18.15 -3.19 -9.16
C GLY A 98 19.14 -4.05 -8.37
N THR A 99 20.29 -3.44 -8.07
CA THR A 99 21.29 -3.95 -7.11
C THR A 99 21.66 -2.85 -6.14
N SER A 100 21.56 -3.09 -4.84
CA SER A 100 22.01 -2.14 -3.82
C SER A 100 23.05 -2.80 -2.93
N LEU A 101 24.21 -2.17 -2.82
CA LEU A 101 25.17 -2.40 -1.75
C LEU A 101 24.77 -1.46 -0.62
N LEU A 102 24.20 -2.02 0.44
CA LEU A 102 23.90 -1.25 1.63
C LEU A 102 25.19 -1.00 2.42
N ASP A 103 25.29 0.14 3.09
CA ASP A 103 26.45 0.53 3.91
C ASP A 103 26.77 -0.44 5.07
N ASP A 104 25.87 -1.40 5.31
CA ASP A 104 25.96 -2.46 6.32
C ASP A 104 26.48 -3.81 5.78
N GLY A 105 26.87 -3.88 4.50
CA GLY A 105 27.46 -5.07 3.88
C GLY A 105 26.47 -6.06 3.25
N TRP A 106 25.19 -5.70 3.16
CA TRP A 106 24.20 -6.46 2.38
C TRP A 106 24.27 -6.14 0.89
N SER A 107 24.06 -7.16 0.07
CA SER A 107 23.80 -7.03 -1.37
C SER A 107 22.41 -7.52 -1.68
N GLN A 108 21.62 -6.69 -2.33
CA GLN A 108 20.27 -7.04 -2.77
C GLN A 108 20.21 -7.19 -4.28
N PHE A 109 19.42 -8.15 -4.75
CA PHE A 109 19.20 -8.47 -6.15
C PHE A 109 17.70 -8.56 -6.39
N LEU A 110 17.21 -7.78 -7.35
CA LEU A 110 15.84 -7.84 -7.82
C LEU A 110 15.82 -8.12 -9.32
N THR A 111 15.21 -9.24 -9.71
CA THR A 111 15.11 -9.65 -11.10
C THR A 111 13.65 -9.81 -11.47
N LEU A 112 13.19 -9.12 -12.52
CA LEU A 112 11.89 -9.40 -13.11
C LEU A 112 12.06 -10.64 -14.00
N VAL A 113 11.38 -11.73 -13.67
CA VAL A 113 11.47 -12.98 -14.43
C VAL A 113 10.54 -12.92 -15.65
N ASP A 114 9.36 -12.36 -15.44
CA ASP A 114 8.33 -12.10 -16.43
C ASP A 114 7.36 -11.03 -15.88
N ASP A 115 6.35 -10.65 -16.66
CA ASP A 115 5.36 -9.62 -16.31
C ASP A 115 4.56 -9.93 -15.02
N THR A 116 4.66 -11.14 -14.48
CA THR A 116 3.91 -11.62 -13.32
C THR A 116 4.79 -12.09 -12.17
N ARG A 117 6.12 -12.10 -12.33
CA ARG A 117 7.03 -12.70 -11.35
C ARG A 117 8.28 -11.86 -11.14
N LEU A 118 8.52 -11.57 -9.87
CA LEU A 118 9.66 -10.81 -9.38
C LEU A 118 10.47 -11.69 -8.42
N ASN A 119 11.73 -11.93 -8.71
CA ASN A 119 12.61 -12.68 -7.83
C ASN A 119 13.43 -11.71 -6.97
N TYR A 120 13.36 -11.89 -5.66
CA TYR A 120 14.13 -11.13 -4.68
C TYR A 120 15.16 -12.01 -3.97
N MET A 121 16.41 -11.57 -3.99
CA MET A 121 17.48 -12.21 -3.25
C MET A 121 18.28 -11.15 -2.50
N ALA A 122 18.36 -11.29 -1.18
CA ALA A 122 19.24 -10.49 -0.34
C ALA A 122 20.31 -11.40 0.26
N VAL A 123 21.58 -11.04 0.09
CA VAL A 123 22.71 -11.80 0.61
C VAL A 123 23.56 -10.89 1.46
N LEU A 124 23.84 -11.30 2.69
CA LEU A 124 24.80 -10.62 3.54
C LEU A 124 26.20 -11.08 3.14
N MET A 125 27.05 -10.16 2.68
CA MET A 125 28.42 -10.51 2.28
C MET A 125 29.37 -10.61 3.49
N ASP A 126 28.98 -10.06 4.66
CA ASP A 126 29.75 -10.15 5.91
C ASP A 126 29.13 -11.15 6.90
N THR A 127 29.72 -12.35 6.97
CA THR A 127 29.32 -13.43 7.90
C THR A 127 29.45 -13.09 9.39
N THR A 128 29.98 -11.91 9.75
CA THR A 128 30.11 -11.46 11.14
C THR A 128 28.96 -10.57 11.60
N GLY A 129 28.10 -10.12 10.68
CA GLY A 129 26.95 -9.27 10.97
C GLY A 129 25.78 -10.00 11.64
N TYR A 130 25.06 -9.29 12.50
CA TYR A 130 23.74 -9.71 12.99
C TYR A 130 22.66 -9.03 12.15
N ALA A 131 21.61 -9.76 11.81
CA ALA A 131 20.44 -9.17 11.19
C ALA A 131 19.69 -8.27 12.20
N ALA A 132 19.03 -7.25 11.66
CA ALA A 132 18.16 -6.36 12.40
C ALA A 132 16.76 -6.39 11.78
N ASP A 133 15.75 -6.23 12.62
CA ASP A 133 14.38 -6.07 12.15
C ASP A 133 14.25 -4.76 11.39
N GLY A 134 13.41 -4.76 10.36
CA GLY A 134 13.17 -3.56 9.58
C GLY A 134 12.88 -3.81 8.11
N PRO A 135 12.75 -2.70 7.34
CA PRO A 135 12.51 -2.78 5.92
C PRO A 135 13.70 -3.39 5.19
N LEU A 136 13.44 -4.41 4.40
CA LEU A 136 14.43 -5.05 3.53
C LEU A 136 14.47 -4.36 2.16
N MET A 137 13.31 -4.16 1.56
CA MET A 137 13.18 -3.63 0.20
C MET A 137 11.84 -2.93 0.04
N ASP A 138 11.87 -1.86 -0.75
CA ASP A 138 10.69 -1.21 -1.29
C ASP A 138 10.61 -1.48 -2.79
N PHE A 139 9.40 -1.67 -3.31
CA PHE A 139 9.13 -1.72 -4.74
C PHE A 139 7.76 -1.12 -5.02
N SER A 140 7.50 -0.70 -6.25
CA SER A 140 6.21 -0.16 -6.64
C SER A 140 5.73 -0.74 -7.97
N PHE A 141 4.42 -0.73 -8.15
CA PHE A 141 3.79 -1.06 -9.43
C PHE A 141 2.56 -0.18 -9.63
N THR A 142 2.20 0.06 -10.87
CA THR A 142 1.01 0.83 -11.22
C THR A 142 -0.15 -0.10 -11.55
N VAL A 143 -1.30 0.15 -10.91
CA VAL A 143 -2.56 -0.52 -11.23
C VAL A 143 -3.06 -0.02 -12.58
N PRO A 144 -3.44 -0.88 -13.54
CA PRO A 144 -3.92 -0.44 -14.84
C PRO A 144 -5.16 0.45 -14.74
N GLU A 145 -5.24 1.47 -15.59
CA GLU A 145 -6.42 2.36 -15.66
C GLU A 145 -7.71 1.62 -16.02
N ASN A 146 -7.58 0.47 -16.69
CA ASN A 146 -8.71 -0.38 -17.08
C ASN A 146 -9.06 -1.48 -16.07
N ALA A 147 -8.49 -1.45 -14.86
CA ALA A 147 -8.87 -2.37 -13.79
C ALA A 147 -10.33 -2.13 -13.37
N GLU A 148 -11.11 -3.21 -13.26
CA GLU A 148 -12.51 -3.13 -12.86
C GLU A 148 -12.63 -3.10 -11.33
N ILE A 149 -13.65 -2.39 -10.82
CA ILE A 149 -13.91 -2.37 -9.39
C ILE A 149 -14.25 -3.79 -8.91
N GLY A 150 -13.55 -4.25 -7.88
CA GLY A 150 -13.66 -5.60 -7.36
C GLY A 150 -12.63 -6.58 -7.94
N ASP A 151 -11.79 -6.16 -8.90
CA ASP A 151 -10.63 -6.94 -9.30
C ASP A 151 -9.69 -7.16 -8.10
N GLU A 152 -9.09 -8.35 -8.06
CA GLU A 152 -8.13 -8.73 -7.03
C GLU A 152 -6.72 -8.81 -7.63
N ILE A 153 -5.77 -8.19 -6.94
CA ILE A 153 -4.33 -8.35 -7.20
C ILE A 153 -3.77 -9.19 -6.07
N VAL A 154 -3.32 -10.40 -6.40
CA VAL A 154 -2.82 -11.36 -5.40
C VAL A 154 -1.30 -11.43 -5.48
N LEU A 155 -0.63 -10.96 -4.43
CA LEU A 155 0.81 -11.10 -4.27
C LEU A 155 1.09 -12.29 -3.36
N GLN A 156 1.98 -13.17 -3.80
CA GLN A 156 2.43 -14.32 -3.04
C GLN A 156 3.92 -14.19 -2.78
N LEU A 157 4.27 -14.16 -1.50
CA LEU A 157 5.64 -14.36 -1.08
C LEU A 157 5.89 -15.88 -1.02
N VAL A 158 6.78 -16.36 -1.85
CA VAL A 158 7.15 -17.75 -1.98
C VAL A 158 8.58 -17.91 -1.49
N ASN A 159 8.79 -18.89 -0.62
CA ASN A 159 10.13 -19.20 -0.15
C ASN A 159 10.94 -19.85 -1.28
N ALA A 160 11.99 -19.20 -1.76
CA ALA A 160 12.82 -19.65 -2.88
C ALA A 160 14.11 -20.38 -2.43
N GLY A 161 14.30 -20.59 -1.13
CA GLY A 161 15.52 -21.23 -0.61
C GLY A 161 15.78 -21.05 0.89
N GLY A 162 14.94 -20.27 1.57
CA GLY A 162 14.98 -19.97 2.99
C GLY A 162 16.17 -19.08 3.36
N PRO A 163 16.23 -18.58 4.60
CA PRO A 163 17.40 -17.89 5.08
C PRO A 163 18.56 -18.88 5.18
N ALA A 164 19.66 -18.57 4.50
CA ALA A 164 20.92 -19.28 4.70
C ALA A 164 21.55 -18.75 5.99
N SER A 165 21.79 -19.61 6.98
CA SER A 165 22.53 -19.22 8.18
C SER A 165 24.03 -19.46 8.00
N ALA A 166 24.86 -18.52 8.49
CA ALA A 166 26.31 -18.71 8.52
C ALA A 166 26.73 -19.74 9.59
N ASP A 167 25.92 -19.87 10.64
CA ASP A 167 26.08 -20.88 11.69
C ASP A 167 25.12 -22.02 11.40
N SER A 168 25.61 -23.25 11.27
CA SER A 168 24.84 -24.48 10.98
C SER A 168 23.79 -24.86 12.05
N ALA A 169 23.52 -23.96 13.01
CA ALA A 169 22.65 -24.14 14.16
C ALA A 169 21.22 -23.59 13.98
N ILE A 170 20.95 -22.82 12.92
CA ILE A 170 19.55 -22.62 12.50
C ILE A 170 19.17 -23.89 11.75
N GLU A 171 18.58 -24.87 12.44
CA GLU A 171 17.93 -25.98 11.75
C GLU A 171 16.81 -25.40 10.89
N PRO A 172 16.91 -25.46 9.55
CA PRO A 172 16.07 -24.67 8.71
C PRO A 172 14.71 -25.38 8.59
N LYS A 173 13.81 -25.10 9.53
CA LYS A 173 12.38 -25.42 9.36
C LYS A 173 11.87 -24.90 8.01
N GLU A 174 12.45 -23.83 7.48
CA GLU A 174 12.10 -23.23 6.20
C GLU A 174 12.75 -23.87 4.98
N ARG A 175 13.82 -24.68 5.11
CA ARG A 175 14.35 -25.44 3.96
C ARG A 175 13.43 -26.60 3.58
N ALA A 176 12.57 -27.04 4.50
CA ALA A 176 11.51 -28.00 4.21
C ALA A 176 10.32 -27.38 3.45
N ASP A 177 10.30 -26.06 3.28
CA ASP A 177 9.21 -25.28 2.69
C ASP A 177 9.66 -24.51 1.42
N GLU A 178 10.76 -24.92 0.77
CA GLU A 178 11.15 -24.38 -0.54
C GLU A 178 10.01 -24.57 -1.57
N GLY A 179 9.67 -23.50 -2.28
CA GLY A 179 8.55 -23.45 -3.22
C GLY A 179 7.18 -23.30 -2.58
N LYS A 180 7.09 -23.13 -1.26
CA LYS A 180 5.83 -22.90 -0.55
C LYS A 180 5.53 -21.41 -0.42
N VAL A 181 4.25 -21.07 -0.58
CA VAL A 181 3.74 -19.74 -0.26
C VAL A 181 3.84 -19.52 1.24
N VAL A 182 4.67 -18.56 1.65
CA VAL A 182 4.83 -18.14 3.06
C VAL A 182 3.84 -17.04 3.43
N GLN A 183 3.40 -16.24 2.46
CA GLN A 183 2.39 -15.21 2.68
C GLN A 183 1.60 -14.97 1.39
N THR A 184 0.32 -14.63 1.55
CA THR A 184 -0.54 -14.14 0.46
C THR A 184 -1.13 -12.81 0.88
N LEU A 185 -0.92 -11.78 0.05
CA LEU A 185 -1.49 -10.45 0.20
C LEU A 185 -2.46 -10.23 -0.96
N THR A 186 -3.71 -9.91 -0.62
CA THR A 186 -4.75 -9.63 -1.60
C THR A 186 -5.09 -8.15 -1.54
N LEU A 187 -4.89 -7.45 -2.64
CA LEU A 187 -5.29 -6.05 -2.81
C LEU A 187 -6.58 -6.00 -3.64
N THR A 188 -7.58 -5.27 -3.17
CA THR A 188 -8.86 -5.13 -3.87
C THR A 188 -8.92 -3.79 -4.59
N VAL A 189 -9.24 -3.80 -5.88
CA VAL A 189 -9.49 -2.59 -6.66
C VAL A 189 -10.81 -1.98 -6.18
N ALA A 190 -10.71 -0.83 -5.52
CA ALA A 190 -11.85 -0.10 -5.00
C ALA A 190 -12.26 1.02 -5.96
N GLU A 191 -13.51 1.48 -5.82
CA GLU A 191 -13.93 2.71 -6.47
C GLU A 191 -13.09 3.87 -5.93
N GLN A 192 -12.43 4.59 -6.83
CA GLN A 192 -11.77 5.84 -6.48
C GLN A 192 -12.86 6.89 -6.25
N SER A 193 -13.43 6.92 -5.05
CA SER A 193 -14.12 8.12 -4.59
C SER A 193 -13.04 9.18 -4.48
N ALA A 194 -12.90 10.04 -5.48
CA ALA A 194 -12.04 11.20 -5.38
C ALA A 194 -12.50 11.97 -4.13
N SER A 195 -11.75 11.85 -3.04
CA SER A 195 -12.06 12.55 -1.80
C SER A 195 -11.60 13.98 -2.00
N PHE A 196 -12.43 14.78 -2.64
CA PHE A 196 -12.19 16.21 -2.75
C PHE A 196 -12.18 16.79 -1.33
N GLU A 197 -11.27 17.73 -1.09
CA GLU A 197 -11.25 18.41 0.19
C GLU A 197 -12.59 19.09 0.40
N LYS A 198 -13.10 19.06 1.63
CA LYS A 198 -14.31 19.79 1.98
C LYS A 198 -14.15 21.28 1.61
N GLY A 199 -14.97 21.76 0.69
CA GLY A 199 -14.89 23.10 0.11
C GLY A 199 -14.31 23.17 -1.30
N ASP A 200 -13.80 22.08 -1.89
CA ASP A 200 -13.44 21.97 -3.31
C ASP A 200 -14.69 21.50 -4.09
N LEU A 201 -15.47 22.45 -4.58
CA LEU A 201 -16.72 22.17 -5.30
C LEU A 201 -16.50 21.98 -6.81
N ASN A 202 -15.38 22.47 -7.33
CA ASN A 202 -15.08 22.37 -8.76
C ASN A 202 -14.26 21.11 -9.11
N LYS A 203 -13.75 20.40 -8.09
CA LYS A 203 -13.01 19.14 -8.16
C LYS A 203 -11.63 19.24 -8.80
N ASP A 204 -10.97 20.38 -8.65
CA ASP A 204 -9.64 20.62 -9.20
C ASP A 204 -8.49 20.33 -8.21
N ASN A 205 -8.83 19.78 -7.04
CA ASN A 205 -7.93 19.51 -5.91
C ASN A 205 -7.35 20.77 -5.25
N ALA A 206 -7.94 21.95 -5.47
CA ALA A 206 -7.55 23.18 -4.82
C ALA A 206 -8.78 23.93 -4.29
N VAL A 207 -8.86 24.11 -2.97
CA VAL A 207 -9.88 24.99 -2.39
C VAL A 207 -9.49 26.45 -2.61
N ASP A 208 -10.13 27.11 -3.56
CA ASP A 208 -9.86 28.49 -3.96
C ASP A 208 -11.12 29.36 -4.15
N ILE A 209 -10.95 30.55 -4.75
CA ILE A 209 -12.07 31.49 -4.97
C ILE A 209 -13.11 30.94 -5.97
N THR A 210 -12.71 30.05 -6.87
CA THR A 210 -13.62 29.44 -7.84
C THR A 210 -14.61 28.50 -7.16
N ASP A 211 -14.26 27.87 -6.03
CA ASP A 211 -15.19 27.07 -5.22
C ASP A 211 -16.22 27.92 -4.49
N VAL A 212 -15.81 29.09 -3.99
CA VAL A 212 -16.76 30.07 -3.43
C VAL A 212 -17.79 30.47 -4.47
N MET A 213 -17.35 30.66 -5.72
CA MET A 213 -18.26 30.96 -6.83
C MET A 213 -19.13 29.76 -7.19
N ALA A 214 -18.61 28.54 -7.12
CA ALA A 214 -19.40 27.31 -7.32
C ALA A 214 -20.48 27.17 -6.24
N LEU A 215 -20.14 27.37 -4.96
CA LEU A 215 -21.07 27.32 -3.84
C LEU A 215 -22.16 28.40 -3.94
N CYS A 216 -21.80 29.61 -4.41
CA CYS A 216 -22.78 30.65 -4.67
C CYS A 216 -23.75 30.29 -5.81
N ARG A 217 -23.30 29.56 -6.84
CA ARG A 217 -24.20 29.05 -7.90
C ARG A 217 -25.18 28.01 -7.35
N VAL A 218 -24.72 27.14 -6.44
CA VAL A 218 -25.60 26.17 -5.74
C VAL A 218 -26.69 26.91 -4.97
N LEU A 219 -26.33 27.91 -4.16
CA LEU A 219 -27.29 28.75 -3.43
C LEU A 219 -28.28 29.47 -4.34
N ALA A 220 -27.81 30.04 -5.45
CA ALA A 220 -28.68 30.71 -6.42
C ALA A 220 -29.69 29.74 -7.06
N ARG A 221 -29.26 28.50 -7.32
CA ARG A 221 -30.11 27.42 -7.84
C ARG A 221 -31.14 26.99 -6.78
N GLN A 222 -30.73 26.88 -5.51
CA GLN A 222 -31.62 26.63 -4.37
C GLN A 222 -32.69 27.70 -4.20
N ALA A 223 -32.33 28.98 -4.33
CA ALA A 223 -33.27 30.09 -4.29
C ALA A 223 -34.32 30.02 -5.41
N SER A 224 -34.00 29.35 -6.52
CA SER A 224 -34.90 29.12 -7.65
C SER A 224 -35.65 27.78 -7.57
N GLY A 225 -35.54 27.05 -6.45
CA GLY A 225 -36.22 25.78 -6.20
C GLY A 225 -35.47 24.53 -6.64
N GLY A 226 -34.23 24.64 -7.13
CA GLY A 226 -33.39 23.49 -7.45
C GLY A 226 -32.65 22.95 -6.22
N GLN A 227 -32.62 21.63 -6.02
CA GLN A 227 -31.89 21.05 -4.89
C GLN A 227 -30.39 20.89 -5.21
N PRO A 228 -29.49 20.96 -4.21
CA PRO A 228 -28.12 20.50 -4.35
C PRO A 228 -28.07 19.00 -4.62
N SER A 229 -27.08 18.53 -5.36
CA SER A 229 -26.75 17.11 -5.42
C SER A 229 -26.19 16.63 -4.08
N ASP A 230 -26.17 15.32 -3.85
CA ASP A 230 -25.57 14.75 -2.64
C ASP A 230 -24.09 15.10 -2.50
N GLU A 231 -23.37 15.15 -3.62
CA GLU A 231 -21.96 15.51 -3.66
C GLU A 231 -21.72 17.01 -3.39
N GLU A 232 -22.56 17.90 -3.95
CA GLU A 232 -22.50 19.32 -3.63
C GLU A 232 -22.80 19.57 -2.14
N ARG A 233 -23.66 18.74 -1.54
CA ARG A 233 -23.97 18.80 -0.10
C ARG A 233 -22.81 18.28 0.75
N GLU A 234 -22.19 17.18 0.36
CA GLU A 234 -21.02 16.63 1.06
C GLU A 234 -19.82 17.59 1.05
N LEU A 235 -19.52 18.19 -0.10
CA LEU A 235 -18.40 19.11 -0.27
C LEU A 235 -18.72 20.54 0.19
N GLY A 236 -19.97 20.97 0.03
CA GLY A 236 -20.40 22.36 0.24
C GLY A 236 -20.94 22.70 1.62
N ASP A 237 -21.36 21.73 2.43
CA ASP A 237 -21.78 21.94 3.83
C ASP A 237 -20.55 22.11 4.73
N ILE A 238 -19.89 23.26 4.68
CA ILE A 238 -18.65 23.53 5.43
C ILE A 238 -18.86 23.36 6.95
N ASN A 239 -20.03 23.72 7.46
CA ASN A 239 -20.30 23.79 8.88
C ASN A 239 -20.81 22.46 9.50
N GLY A 240 -21.28 21.52 8.68
CA GLY A 240 -21.73 20.18 9.07
C GLY A 240 -23.19 20.10 9.55
N ASP A 241 -24.06 21.03 9.14
CA ASP A 241 -25.48 21.06 9.54
C ASP A 241 -26.43 20.37 8.54
N GLU A 242 -25.86 19.66 7.56
CA GLU A 242 -26.54 18.98 6.46
C GLU A 242 -27.29 19.91 5.49
N ALA A 243 -27.12 21.23 5.63
CA ALA A 243 -27.64 22.23 4.72
C ALA A 243 -26.49 22.93 3.97
N ILE A 244 -26.81 23.50 2.81
CA ILE A 244 -25.94 24.46 2.14
C ILE A 244 -26.61 25.83 2.29
N ASP A 245 -25.99 26.71 3.07
CA ASP A 245 -26.47 28.06 3.29
C ASP A 245 -25.35 29.13 3.24
N ILE A 246 -25.70 30.36 3.63
CA ILE A 246 -24.75 31.47 3.61
C ILE A 246 -23.62 31.31 4.64
N GLN A 247 -23.83 30.55 5.72
CA GLN A 247 -22.80 30.25 6.71
C GLN A 247 -21.67 29.42 6.10
N ASP A 248 -21.97 28.54 5.15
CA ASP A 248 -20.97 27.74 4.46
C ASP A 248 -20.08 28.59 3.55
N VAL A 249 -20.67 29.53 2.81
CA VAL A 249 -19.92 30.51 2.02
C VAL A 249 -18.99 31.33 2.91
N MET A 250 -19.49 31.77 4.06
CA MET A 250 -18.67 32.51 5.03
C MET A 250 -17.59 31.63 5.65
N GLY A 251 -17.88 30.35 5.89
CA GLY A 251 -16.93 29.34 6.35
C GLY A 251 -15.79 29.15 5.36
N LEU A 252 -16.12 28.95 4.08
CA LEU A 252 -15.17 28.79 2.99
C LEU A 252 -14.29 30.03 2.82
N CYS A 253 -14.88 31.23 2.83
CA CYS A 253 -14.13 32.49 2.80
C CYS A 253 -13.12 32.61 3.97
N ARG A 254 -13.47 32.13 5.17
CA ARG A 254 -12.54 32.11 6.33
C ARG A 254 -11.40 31.12 6.12
N ILE A 255 -11.65 29.98 5.49
CA ILE A 255 -10.61 29.00 5.15
C ILE A 255 -9.62 29.64 4.17
N LEU A 256 -10.11 30.25 3.10
CA LEU A 256 -9.26 30.94 2.11
C LEU A 256 -8.42 32.05 2.75
N ALA A 257 -9.04 32.89 3.59
CA ALA A 257 -8.34 33.99 4.25
C ALA A 257 -7.16 33.53 5.11
N ARG A 258 -7.27 32.36 5.76
CA ARG A 258 -6.19 31.76 6.55
C ARG A 258 -5.06 31.20 5.66
N ARG A 259 -5.41 30.68 4.48
CA ARG A 259 -4.45 30.13 3.51
C ARG A 259 -3.65 31.23 2.79
N SER A 260 -4.28 32.37 2.51
CA SER A 260 -3.63 33.51 1.85
C SER A 260 -2.69 34.35 2.74
N SER A 261 -2.63 34.06 4.04
CA SER A 261 -1.83 34.84 5.02
C SER A 261 -0.47 34.22 5.37
N VAL A 262 -0.02 33.23 4.58
CA VAL A 262 1.32 32.63 4.64
C VAL A 262 2.06 32.97 3.35
#